data_AF-A0A3N6DU83-F1
#
_entry.id   AF-A0A3N6DU83-F1
#
_cell.length_a   1.000
_cell.length_b   1.000
_cell.length_c   1.000
_cell.angle_alpha   90.00
_cell.angle_beta   90.00
_cell.angle_gamma   90.00
#
_symmetry.space_group_name_H-M   'P 1'
#
loop_
_entity.id
_entity.type
_entity.pdbx_description
1 polymer ?
#
loop_
_entity_poly.entity_id
_entity_poly.type
_entity_poly.pdbx_seq_one_letter_code
_entity_poly.pdbx_strand_id
1 'polypeptide(L)'
;MNDSPGWASPGSAPSAGQEKGIPRPSAPVDGSGPAGQWSPEQPPPGQWSPPSAPGTGPGAPPPAPGWGGMPQGGPGWGRPPMAAKPGVIPLRPLGIGEILDGAVTTMRRHWRTVLGISLTVSVIAEIAIILMQRFLLPQQKSVDPNATGAEAIRQATDSAQSQLITSAPSTLIAMIATLITTSILTVVISRSVLGRGVTLSEAWSEARPRLLPLLGLTLLLSLMSAAIMAVGLLPGLALGDGAGGLALTVLGFLGACAVVLWLMIRFTLAAPALMLERQSVLTSLRRSAKLVRGNWWRTFGILALTYLLVIVLTLIITIPFGVIAVTVDSDGLSELLNGNSADFGWPFLIITGIGEVIVSTLAYPFTAGVMALLYVDQRIRREALDLELARAAGVPGYDTPRN
;
A
#
# COMPACT_ATOMS: atom_id res chain seq x y z
N MET A 1 -58.75 27.99 37.10
CA MET A 1 -58.02 26.76 37.41
C MET A 1 -56.54 27.09 37.15
N ASN A 2 -55.78 27.78 38.01
CA ASN A 2 -55.47 27.57 39.44
C ASN A 2 -55.11 26.08 39.69
N ASP A 3 -53.93 25.66 40.15
CA ASP A 3 -52.88 26.32 40.97
C ASP A 3 -51.50 25.65 40.76
N SER A 4 -50.42 26.43 40.92
CA SER A 4 -49.02 25.97 41.10
C SER A 4 -48.73 25.61 42.56
N PRO A 5 -47.67 24.83 42.87
CA PRO A 5 -46.41 25.46 43.35
C PRO A 5 -45.15 24.68 42.85
N GLY A 6 -43.96 25.23 42.60
CA GLY A 6 -43.23 26.27 43.31
C GLY A 6 -42.45 25.68 44.48
N TRP A 7 -41.24 25.11 44.29
CA TRP A 7 -40.29 24.86 45.40
C TRP A 7 -38.81 24.84 44.96
N ALA A 8 -37.97 25.37 45.85
CA ALA A 8 -36.64 25.93 45.65
C ALA A 8 -35.47 24.98 45.94
N SER A 9 -34.26 25.39 45.52
CA SER A 9 -32.97 24.79 45.90
C SER A 9 -32.77 24.76 47.43
N PRO A 10 -32.24 23.66 47.99
CA PRO A 10 -31.68 23.65 49.33
C PRO A 10 -30.20 24.08 49.32
N GLY A 11 -29.84 25.02 50.19
CA GLY A 11 -28.45 25.38 50.51
C GLY A 11 -28.01 24.85 51.89
N SER A 12 -26.70 24.54 51.99
CA SER A 12 -25.74 24.69 53.13
C SER A 12 -26.08 24.08 54.51
N ALA A 13 -25.25 23.42 55.33
CA ALA A 13 -23.82 23.01 55.46
C ALA A 13 -23.76 22.03 56.70
N PRO A 14 -22.65 21.71 57.42
CA PRO A 14 -21.19 21.66 57.13
C PRO A 14 -20.54 20.30 57.51
N SER A 15 -19.32 19.99 57.03
CA SER A 15 -18.20 19.42 57.82
C SER A 15 -17.09 18.82 56.96
N ALA A 16 -15.87 19.28 57.26
CA ALA A 16 -14.61 18.54 57.40
C ALA A 16 -14.31 17.32 56.50
N GLY A 17 -13.17 17.39 55.81
CA GLY A 17 -12.29 16.22 55.70
C GLY A 17 -11.79 15.88 54.29
N GLN A 18 -10.55 16.29 54.01
CA GLN A 18 -9.58 15.58 53.16
C GLN A 18 -9.95 15.30 51.68
N GLU A 19 -9.74 16.30 50.82
CA GLU A 19 -9.35 16.03 49.42
C GLU A 19 -7.83 16.07 49.30
N LYS A 20 -7.23 14.92 48.97
CA LYS A 20 -5.83 14.79 48.55
C LYS A 20 -5.68 15.41 47.15
N GLY A 21 -5.26 16.67 47.12
CA GLY A 21 -4.88 17.37 45.89
C GLY A 21 -3.61 16.80 45.27
N ILE A 22 -3.71 16.47 43.98
CA ILE A 22 -2.59 16.14 43.08
C ILE A 22 -1.75 17.42 42.87
N PRO A 23 -0.41 17.42 43.07
CA PRO A 23 0.38 18.64 42.91
C PRO A 23 0.51 19.03 41.43
N ARG A 24 0.11 20.27 41.10
CA ARG A 24 0.54 20.95 39.86
C ARG A 24 2.01 21.40 40.00
N PRO A 25 2.82 21.36 38.94
CA PRO A 25 4.17 21.94 38.98
C PRO A 25 4.11 23.47 39.10
N SER A 26 4.90 24.02 40.01
CA SER A 26 5.09 25.45 40.22
C SER A 26 5.94 26.09 39.10
N ALA A 27 5.61 27.34 38.75
CA ALA A 27 6.38 28.18 37.83
C ALA A 27 7.74 28.60 38.43
N PRO A 28 8.76 28.92 37.60
CA PRO A 28 10.09 29.24 38.09
C PRO A 28 10.10 30.60 38.79
N VAL A 29 10.69 30.63 39.98
CA VAL A 29 10.96 31.85 40.75
C VAL A 29 12.44 32.20 40.52
N ASP A 30 12.69 33.32 39.85
CA ASP A 30 14.02 33.93 39.78
C ASP A 30 14.34 34.56 41.15
N GLY A 31 15.06 33.80 41.99
CA GLY A 31 15.49 34.21 43.32
C GLY A 31 17.01 34.37 43.39
N SER A 32 17.46 35.61 43.58
CA SER A 32 18.83 36.00 43.92
C SER A 32 19.20 35.48 45.32
N GLY A 33 19.84 34.32 45.40
CA GLY A 33 20.48 33.79 46.62
C GLY A 33 22.02 33.88 46.53
N PRO A 34 22.74 34.02 47.66
CA PRO A 34 24.18 34.21 47.66
C PRO A 34 24.91 32.95 47.14
N ALA A 35 25.86 33.16 46.23
CA ALA A 35 26.67 32.12 45.61
C ALA A 35 27.44 31.32 46.68
N GLY A 36 27.09 30.04 46.83
CA GLY A 36 27.87 29.09 47.62
C GLY A 36 29.23 28.89 46.96
N GLN A 37 30.29 29.23 47.68
CA GLN A 37 31.68 28.97 47.30
C GLN A 37 31.93 27.46 47.34
N TRP A 38 32.32 26.88 46.20
CA TRP A 38 32.77 25.50 46.12
C TRP A 38 34.25 25.45 46.55
N SER A 39 34.58 24.55 47.48
CA SER A 39 35.96 24.36 47.95
C SER A 39 36.90 23.91 46.82
N PRO A 40 38.17 24.37 46.78
CA PRO A 40 39.10 24.06 45.68
C PRO A 40 39.61 22.60 45.62
N GLU A 41 39.56 21.85 46.73
CA GLU A 41 40.03 20.46 46.74
C GLU A 41 38.88 19.44 46.64
N GLN A 42 38.61 18.97 45.42
CA GLN A 42 37.87 17.71 45.20
C GLN A 42 38.84 16.51 45.23
N PRO A 43 38.51 15.39 45.90
CA PRO A 43 39.30 14.17 45.79
C PRO A 43 39.17 13.58 44.36
N PRO A 44 40.22 12.92 43.82
CA PRO A 44 40.19 12.38 42.48
C PRO A 44 39.10 11.29 42.32
N PRO A 45 38.48 11.17 41.13
CA PRO A 45 37.41 10.22 40.88
C PRO A 45 37.89 8.79 41.11
N GLY A 46 37.17 8.06 41.98
CA GLY A 46 37.43 6.64 42.22
C GLY A 46 37.26 5.82 40.95
N GLN A 47 38.31 5.12 40.54
CA GLN A 47 38.25 4.17 39.44
C GLN A 47 37.47 2.94 39.89
N TRP A 48 36.29 2.73 39.30
CA TRP A 48 35.52 1.52 39.52
C TRP A 48 35.98 0.42 38.55
N SER A 49 36.50 -0.68 39.10
CA SER A 49 36.88 -1.88 38.34
C SER A 49 35.74 -2.90 38.36
N PRO A 50 35.34 -3.49 37.23
CA PRO A 50 34.30 -4.52 37.19
C PRO A 50 34.75 -5.82 37.89
N PRO A 51 33.83 -6.60 38.46
CA PRO A 51 34.16 -7.90 39.04
C PRO A 51 34.72 -8.84 37.98
N SER A 52 35.93 -9.34 38.17
CA SER A 52 36.51 -10.40 37.36
C SER A 52 35.73 -11.70 37.57
N ALA A 53 35.32 -12.33 36.46
CA ALA A 53 34.73 -13.67 36.48
C ALA A 53 35.76 -14.68 37.02
N PRO A 54 35.32 -15.77 37.70
CA PRO A 54 36.24 -16.78 38.23
C PRO A 54 37.04 -17.42 37.09
N GLY A 55 38.36 -17.43 37.24
CA GLY A 55 39.29 -17.92 36.23
C GLY A 55 39.08 -19.39 35.89
N THR A 56 39.10 -19.68 34.59
CA THR A 56 39.39 -21.01 34.06
C THR A 56 40.91 -21.20 34.03
N GLY A 57 41.39 -22.35 34.52
CA GLY A 57 42.81 -22.66 34.75
C GLY A 57 43.74 -22.62 33.52
N PRO A 58 45.05 -22.83 33.72
CA PRO A 58 46.05 -22.67 32.68
C PRO A 58 45.96 -23.85 31.69
N GLY A 59 45.63 -23.58 30.41
CA GLY A 59 45.78 -24.59 29.35
C GLY A 59 44.78 -24.59 28.19
N ALA A 60 43.94 -23.57 27.99
CA ALA A 60 43.02 -23.55 26.84
C ALA A 60 43.64 -22.82 25.62
N PRO A 61 43.70 -23.45 24.42
CA PRO A 61 44.23 -22.82 23.22
C PRO A 61 43.31 -21.68 22.72
N PRO A 62 43.85 -20.63 22.07
CA PRO A 62 43.06 -19.49 21.63
C PRO A 62 42.03 -19.91 20.55
N PRO A 63 40.75 -19.49 20.65
CA PRO A 63 39.79 -19.74 19.59
C PRO A 63 40.12 -18.91 18.35
N ALA A 64 40.05 -19.56 17.18
CA ALA A 64 40.27 -18.98 15.87
C ALA A 64 39.25 -17.86 15.54
N PRO A 65 39.59 -16.90 14.65
CA PRO A 65 38.72 -15.79 14.31
C PRO A 65 37.52 -16.24 13.46
N GLY A 66 36.43 -16.57 14.12
CA GLY A 66 35.13 -16.86 13.51
C GLY A 66 34.29 -15.59 13.34
N TRP A 67 34.01 -15.22 12.10
CA TRP A 67 32.97 -14.26 11.75
C TRP A 67 31.59 -14.81 12.14
N GLY A 68 30.91 -14.17 13.09
CA GLY A 68 29.50 -14.46 13.39
C GLY A 68 29.20 -14.60 14.87
N GLY A 69 29.19 -13.49 15.60
CA GLY A 69 28.70 -13.44 16.98
C GLY A 69 28.30 -12.02 17.33
N MET A 70 27.01 -11.70 17.23
CA MET A 70 26.51 -10.38 17.58
C MET A 70 26.48 -10.25 19.11
N PRO A 71 27.14 -9.25 19.72
CA PRO A 71 27.17 -9.14 21.18
C PRO A 71 25.76 -8.78 21.68
N GLN A 72 25.28 -9.57 22.65
CA GLN A 72 24.07 -9.26 23.42
C GLN A 72 24.38 -8.06 24.32
N GLY A 73 24.26 -6.86 23.74
CA GLY A 73 24.63 -5.59 24.37
C GLY A 73 23.62 -5.16 25.43
N GLY A 74 24.15 -4.88 26.63
CA GLY A 74 23.44 -4.23 27.73
C GLY A 74 22.93 -2.81 27.40
N PRO A 75 22.29 -2.15 28.38
CA PRO A 75 21.52 -0.92 28.18
C PRO A 75 22.42 0.27 27.82
N GLY A 76 22.68 0.44 26.53
CA GLY A 76 23.37 1.60 25.96
C GLY A 76 22.40 2.76 25.70
N TRP A 77 22.66 3.89 26.35
CA TRP A 77 22.02 5.17 26.09
C TRP A 77 22.10 5.54 24.60
N GLY A 78 20.95 5.87 23.97
CA GLY A 78 20.89 6.48 22.64
C GLY A 78 20.39 5.61 21.49
N ARG A 79 20.09 4.32 21.70
CA ARG A 79 19.36 3.51 20.71
C ARG A 79 17.87 3.47 21.06
N PRO A 80 16.96 3.84 20.14
CA PRO A 80 15.53 3.67 20.39
C PRO A 80 15.26 2.19 20.71
N PRO A 81 14.45 1.88 21.73
CA PRO A 81 14.23 0.51 22.20
C PRO A 81 13.82 -0.36 21.02
N MET A 82 14.53 -1.47 20.83
CA MET A 82 14.18 -2.47 19.82
C MET A 82 12.87 -3.11 20.25
N ALA A 83 11.75 -2.54 19.76
CA ALA A 83 10.43 -3.10 19.96
C ALA A 83 10.45 -4.58 19.58
N ALA A 84 9.79 -5.40 20.39
CA ALA A 84 9.62 -6.82 20.12
C ALA A 84 9.16 -6.98 18.67
N LYS A 85 9.78 -7.90 17.93
CA LYS A 85 9.39 -8.30 16.57
C LYS A 85 8.71 -9.67 16.69
N PRO A 86 7.38 -9.76 16.89
CA PRO A 86 6.70 -11.06 16.88
C PRO A 86 6.60 -11.66 15.46
N GLY A 87 7.16 -11.00 14.43
CA GLY A 87 7.10 -11.39 13.02
C GLY A 87 8.11 -10.66 12.14
N VAL A 88 7.79 -10.52 10.83
CA VAL A 88 8.69 -9.96 9.80
C VAL A 88 8.82 -8.42 9.91
N ILE A 89 7.96 -7.74 10.67
CA ILE A 89 7.82 -6.28 10.64
C ILE A 89 7.94 -5.70 12.07
N PRO A 90 8.69 -4.59 12.27
CA PRO A 90 8.78 -3.94 13.57
C PRO A 90 7.46 -3.24 13.95
N LEU A 91 7.10 -3.27 15.24
CA LEU A 91 5.88 -2.66 15.79
C LEU A 91 6.03 -1.13 15.96
N ARG A 92 6.51 -0.44 14.92
CA ARG A 92 6.71 1.01 14.90
C ARG A 92 6.27 1.58 13.55
N PRO A 93 6.08 2.91 13.43
CA PRO A 93 5.84 3.52 12.13
C PRO A 93 6.97 3.16 11.15
N LEU A 94 6.62 2.57 10.01
CA LEU A 94 7.56 1.96 9.07
C LEU A 94 8.27 3.02 8.22
N GLY A 95 9.49 2.76 7.76
CA GLY A 95 10.13 3.51 6.67
C GLY A 95 9.69 3.02 5.29
N ILE A 96 9.94 3.81 4.23
CA ILE A 96 9.64 3.38 2.85
C ILE A 96 10.41 2.10 2.47
N GLY A 97 11.70 2.03 2.83
CA GLY A 97 12.51 0.83 2.61
C GLY A 97 12.03 -0.37 3.41
N GLU A 98 11.55 -0.17 4.64
CA GLU A 98 10.99 -1.25 5.48
C GLU A 98 9.66 -1.77 4.92
N ILE A 99 8.85 -0.92 4.29
CA ILE A 99 7.62 -1.33 3.60
C ILE A 99 7.95 -2.20 2.38
N LEU A 100 8.89 -1.75 1.54
CA LEU A 100 9.28 -2.49 0.33
C LEU A 100 9.99 -3.81 0.68
N ASP A 101 10.96 -3.77 1.59
CA ASP A 101 11.68 -4.97 2.05
C ASP A 101 10.76 -5.92 2.80
N GLY A 102 9.82 -5.40 3.60
CA GLY A 102 8.79 -6.19 4.27
C GLY A 102 7.89 -6.92 3.27
N ALA A 103 7.49 -6.26 2.18
CA ALA A 103 6.68 -6.87 1.13
C ALA A 103 7.43 -8.01 0.43
N VAL A 104 8.69 -7.78 0.02
CA VAL A 104 9.55 -8.77 -0.63
C VAL A 104 9.86 -9.94 0.31
N THR A 105 10.20 -9.66 1.57
CA THR A 105 10.52 -10.69 2.56
C THR A 105 9.31 -11.56 2.87
N THR A 106 8.12 -10.97 2.96
CA THR A 106 6.87 -11.71 3.15
C THR A 106 6.56 -12.60 1.95
N MET A 107 6.72 -12.07 0.73
CA MET A 107 6.57 -12.84 -0.50
C MET A 107 7.56 -14.01 -0.56
N ARG A 108 8.84 -13.78 -0.26
CA ARG A 108 9.88 -14.81 -0.28
C ARG A 108 9.64 -15.90 0.78
N ARG A 109 9.17 -15.54 1.97
CA ARG A 109 8.88 -16.49 3.04
C ARG A 109 7.70 -17.42 2.71
N HIS A 110 6.73 -16.93 1.95
CA HIS A 110 5.50 -17.66 1.60
C HIS A 110 5.36 -17.90 0.09
N TRP A 111 6.47 -17.97 -0.64
CA TRP A 111 6.51 -17.95 -2.11
C TRP A 111 5.66 -19.04 -2.75
N ARG A 112 5.62 -20.25 -2.18
CA ARG A 112 4.87 -21.39 -2.74
C ARG A 112 3.38 -21.10 -2.82
N THR A 113 2.82 -20.55 -1.75
CA THR A 113 1.39 -20.21 -1.70
C THR A 113 1.11 -18.95 -2.50
N VAL A 114 1.93 -17.92 -2.31
CA VAL A 114 1.73 -16.59 -2.91
C VAL A 114 1.88 -16.62 -4.44
N LEU A 115 2.97 -17.19 -4.94
CA LEU A 115 3.21 -17.31 -6.39
C LEU A 115 2.30 -18.38 -7.01
N GLY A 116 2.03 -19.48 -6.32
CA GLY A 116 1.10 -20.51 -6.83
C GLY A 116 -0.29 -19.95 -7.12
N ILE A 117 -0.85 -19.18 -6.18
CA ILE A 117 -2.16 -18.52 -6.35
C ILE A 117 -2.11 -17.48 -7.47
N SER A 118 -1.10 -16.61 -7.44
CA SER A 118 -0.97 -15.54 -8.44
C SER A 118 -0.79 -16.11 -9.84
N LEU A 119 0.00 -17.18 -9.99
CA LEU A 119 0.20 -17.87 -11.26
C LEU A 119 -1.09 -18.52 -11.76
N THR A 120 -1.80 -19.28 -10.92
CA THR A 120 -3.05 -19.94 -11.35
C THR A 120 -4.08 -18.93 -11.83
N VAL A 121 -4.29 -17.85 -11.08
CA VAL A 121 -5.26 -16.81 -11.46
C VAL A 121 -4.79 -16.07 -12.72
N SER A 122 -3.49 -15.77 -12.83
CA SER A 122 -2.92 -15.09 -13.99
C SER A 122 -3.04 -15.91 -15.27
N VAL A 123 -2.73 -17.21 -15.23
CA VAL A 123 -2.85 -18.10 -16.39
C VAL A 123 -4.31 -18.18 -16.87
N ILE A 124 -5.26 -18.36 -15.94
CA ILE A 124 -6.69 -18.43 -16.29
C ILE A 124 -7.17 -17.11 -16.91
N ALA A 125 -6.78 -15.98 -16.30
CA ALA A 125 -7.14 -14.66 -16.79
C ALA A 125 -6.54 -14.40 -18.18
N GLU A 126 -5.27 -14.74 -18.38
CA GLU A 126 -4.57 -14.51 -19.64
C GLU A 126 -5.14 -15.36 -20.78
N ILE A 127 -5.44 -16.64 -20.52
CA ILE A 127 -6.14 -17.48 -21.50
C ILE A 127 -7.47 -16.85 -21.90
N ALA A 128 -8.25 -16.36 -20.93
CA ALA A 128 -9.52 -15.69 -21.21
C ALA A 128 -9.33 -14.39 -22.01
N ILE A 129 -8.29 -13.61 -21.72
CA ILE A 129 -7.94 -12.38 -22.43
C ILE A 129 -7.54 -12.69 -23.88
N ILE A 130 -6.67 -13.66 -24.12
CA ILE A 130 -6.22 -14.06 -25.46
C ILE A 130 -7.40 -14.57 -26.30
N LEU A 131 -8.25 -15.44 -25.73
CA LEU A 131 -9.42 -15.95 -26.42
C LEU A 131 -10.43 -14.84 -26.73
N MET A 132 -10.62 -13.89 -25.81
CA MET A 132 -11.46 -12.72 -26.02
C MET A 132 -10.93 -11.86 -27.17
N GLN A 133 -9.63 -11.56 -27.16
CA GLN A 133 -8.98 -10.78 -28.21
C GLN A 133 -9.07 -11.45 -29.58
N ARG A 134 -8.90 -12.77 -29.64
CA ARG A 134 -8.91 -13.51 -30.91
C ARG A 134 -10.29 -13.69 -31.53
N PHE A 135 -11.32 -13.92 -30.71
CA PHE A 135 -12.62 -14.39 -31.23
C PHE A 135 -13.78 -13.39 -31.07
N LEU A 136 -13.69 -12.46 -30.11
CA LEU A 136 -14.82 -11.62 -29.72
C LEU A 136 -14.60 -10.13 -30.04
N LEU A 137 -13.36 -9.70 -30.20
CA LEU A 137 -13.02 -8.30 -30.41
C LEU A 137 -12.87 -7.97 -31.90
N PRO A 138 -13.54 -6.91 -32.40
CA PRO A 138 -13.34 -6.44 -33.77
C PRO A 138 -11.90 -5.98 -34.01
N GLN A 139 -11.39 -6.18 -35.23
CA GLN A 139 -10.11 -5.62 -35.65
C GLN A 139 -10.10 -4.10 -35.44
N GLN A 140 -8.99 -3.59 -34.93
CA GLN A 140 -8.82 -2.16 -34.66
C GLN A 140 -8.88 -1.37 -35.97
N LYS A 141 -9.48 -0.18 -35.95
CA LYS A 141 -9.43 0.69 -37.14
C LYS A 141 -8.02 1.20 -37.32
N SER A 142 -7.45 1.02 -38.51
CA SER A 142 -6.14 1.59 -38.85
C SER A 142 -6.22 3.13 -38.87
N VAL A 143 -5.15 3.76 -38.38
CA VAL A 143 -4.96 5.22 -38.44
C VAL A 143 -4.12 5.51 -39.66
N ASP A 144 -4.50 6.49 -40.48
CA ASP A 144 -3.69 6.91 -41.63
C ASP A 144 -2.47 7.70 -41.14
N PRO A 145 -1.23 7.21 -41.33
CA PRO A 145 -0.02 7.90 -40.89
C PRO A 145 0.19 9.28 -41.53
N ASN A 146 -0.49 9.56 -42.64
CA ASN A 146 -0.39 10.81 -43.39
C ASN A 146 -1.50 11.81 -43.05
N ALA A 147 -2.40 11.50 -42.11
CA ALA A 147 -3.42 12.43 -41.68
C ALA A 147 -2.78 13.68 -41.05
N THR A 148 -3.25 14.86 -41.44
CA THR A 148 -2.76 16.15 -40.92
C THR A 148 -3.91 17.02 -40.41
N GLY A 149 -3.60 17.92 -39.46
CA GLY A 149 -4.56 18.89 -38.94
C GLY A 149 -5.78 18.25 -38.26
N ALA A 150 -6.98 18.69 -38.66
CA ALA A 150 -8.24 18.25 -38.06
C ALA A 150 -8.54 16.76 -38.30
N GLU A 151 -8.12 16.21 -39.44
CA GLU A 151 -8.35 14.79 -39.76
C GLU A 151 -7.52 13.87 -38.85
N ALA A 152 -6.28 14.26 -38.54
CA ALA A 152 -5.45 13.52 -37.58
C ALA A 152 -6.08 13.49 -36.18
N ILE A 153 -6.68 14.61 -35.74
CA ILE A 153 -7.35 14.70 -34.44
C ILE A 153 -8.62 13.84 -34.42
N ARG A 154 -9.41 13.86 -35.50
CA ARG A 154 -10.61 13.00 -35.63
C ARG A 154 -10.24 11.52 -35.63
N GLN A 155 -9.22 11.12 -36.39
CA GLN A 155 -8.73 9.74 -36.40
C GLN A 155 -8.12 9.33 -35.06
N ALA A 156 -7.40 10.21 -34.37
CA ALA A 156 -6.90 9.96 -33.02
C ALA A 156 -8.04 9.77 -32.01
N THR A 157 -9.13 10.53 -32.17
CA THR A 157 -10.32 10.42 -31.31
C THR A 157 -11.09 9.12 -31.59
N ASP A 158 -11.33 8.79 -32.86
CA ASP A 158 -12.02 7.56 -33.27
C ASP A 158 -11.22 6.31 -32.89
N SER A 159 -9.90 6.35 -33.05
CA SER A 159 -9.01 5.25 -32.62
C SER A 159 -9.00 5.12 -31.11
N ALA A 160 -8.89 6.22 -30.34
CA ALA A 160 -9.00 6.19 -28.88
C ALA A 160 -10.35 5.65 -28.41
N GLN A 161 -11.47 6.05 -29.02
CA GLN A 161 -12.79 5.54 -28.70
C GLN A 161 -12.89 4.04 -29.00
N SER A 162 -12.40 3.60 -30.16
CA SER A 162 -12.39 2.19 -30.53
C SER A 162 -11.51 1.37 -29.58
N GLN A 163 -10.34 1.90 -29.18
CA GLN A 163 -9.45 1.28 -28.22
C GLN A 163 -10.14 1.11 -26.86
N LEU A 164 -10.86 2.13 -26.39
CA LEU A 164 -11.57 2.07 -25.11
C LEU A 164 -12.68 1.01 -25.12
N ILE A 165 -13.46 0.94 -26.20
CA ILE A 165 -14.54 -0.05 -26.35
C ILE A 165 -13.97 -1.46 -26.45
N THR A 166 -12.94 -1.65 -27.28
CA THR A 166 -12.35 -2.95 -27.55
C THR A 166 -11.53 -3.46 -26.36
N SER A 167 -10.86 -2.60 -25.60
CA SER A 167 -10.08 -3.00 -24.41
C SER A 167 -10.93 -3.18 -23.14
N ALA A 168 -12.18 -2.72 -23.11
CA ALA A 168 -13.02 -2.79 -21.91
C ALA A 168 -13.24 -4.24 -21.42
N PRO A 169 -13.56 -5.24 -22.27
CA PRO A 169 -13.73 -6.62 -21.82
C PRO A 169 -12.45 -7.22 -21.21
N SER A 170 -11.30 -7.04 -21.87
CA SER A 170 -10.00 -7.50 -21.37
C SER A 170 -9.64 -6.82 -20.04
N THR A 171 -9.89 -5.52 -19.94
CA THR A 171 -9.68 -4.74 -18.71
C THR A 171 -10.55 -5.25 -17.56
N LEU A 172 -11.81 -5.61 -17.83
CA LEU A 172 -12.70 -6.20 -16.83
C LEU A 172 -12.19 -7.56 -16.34
N ILE A 173 -11.69 -8.41 -17.24
CA ILE A 173 -11.09 -9.71 -16.87
C ILE A 173 -9.85 -9.48 -15.99
N ALA A 174 -8.94 -8.59 -16.41
CA ALA A 174 -7.75 -8.25 -15.64
C ALA A 174 -8.08 -7.64 -14.27
N MET A 175 -9.11 -6.80 -14.19
CA MET A 175 -9.61 -6.24 -12.94
C MET A 175 -10.13 -7.33 -12.00
N ILE A 176 -10.93 -8.28 -12.52
CA ILE A 176 -11.44 -9.42 -11.74
C ILE A 176 -10.29 -10.31 -11.25
N ALA A 177 -9.33 -10.61 -12.11
CA ALA A 177 -8.15 -11.41 -11.77
C ALA A 177 -7.33 -10.74 -10.66
N THR A 178 -7.13 -9.42 -10.76
CA THR A 178 -6.43 -8.63 -9.74
C THR A 178 -7.20 -8.60 -8.43
N LEU A 179 -8.52 -8.41 -8.47
CA LEU A 179 -9.40 -8.45 -7.29
C LEU A 179 -9.34 -9.80 -6.57
N ILE A 180 -9.48 -10.90 -7.31
CA ILE A 180 -9.41 -12.26 -6.77
C ILE A 180 -8.03 -12.48 -6.15
N THR A 181 -6.95 -12.18 -6.87
CA THR A 181 -5.59 -12.38 -6.40
C THR A 181 -5.30 -11.56 -5.14
N THR A 182 -5.51 -10.24 -5.19
CA THR A 182 -5.25 -9.34 -4.06
C THR A 182 -6.08 -9.70 -2.83
N SER A 183 -7.32 -10.14 -3.02
CA SER A 183 -8.19 -10.54 -1.91
C SER A 183 -7.70 -11.80 -1.19
N ILE A 184 -7.36 -12.85 -1.94
CA ILE A 184 -6.82 -14.09 -1.37
C ILE A 184 -5.45 -13.82 -0.72
N LEU A 185 -4.58 -13.08 -1.42
CA LEU A 185 -3.24 -12.76 -0.91
C LEU A 185 -3.27 -11.93 0.37
N THR A 186 -4.22 -11.00 0.51
CA THR A 186 -4.37 -10.21 1.74
C THR A 186 -4.69 -11.12 2.94
N VAL A 187 -5.56 -12.12 2.78
CA VAL A 187 -5.88 -13.09 3.83
C VAL A 187 -4.66 -13.96 4.17
N VAL A 188 -3.96 -14.46 3.14
CA VAL A 188 -2.76 -15.29 3.33
C VAL A 188 -1.68 -14.51 4.08
N ILE A 189 -1.37 -13.28 3.65
CA ILE A 189 -0.37 -12.41 4.27
C ILE A 189 -0.77 -12.07 5.71
N SER A 190 -2.03 -11.73 5.97
CA SER A 190 -2.49 -11.39 7.31
C SER A 190 -2.31 -12.55 8.30
N ARG A 191 -2.65 -13.78 7.90
CA ARG A 191 -2.51 -14.97 8.77
C ARG A 191 -1.06 -15.45 8.85
N SER A 192 -0.29 -15.32 7.78
CA SER A 192 1.12 -15.71 7.75
C SER A 192 1.99 -14.83 8.64
N VAL A 193 1.66 -13.52 8.74
CA VAL A 193 2.27 -12.59 9.71
C VAL A 193 1.99 -13.02 11.15
N LEU A 194 0.85 -13.68 11.41
CA LEU A 194 0.50 -14.24 12.72
C LEU A 194 1.05 -15.67 12.94
N GLY A 195 1.95 -16.16 12.09
CA GLY A 195 2.58 -17.47 12.21
C GLY A 195 1.67 -18.67 11.89
N ARG A 196 0.45 -18.43 11.38
CA ARG A 196 -0.50 -19.49 11.01
C ARG A 196 -0.39 -19.81 9.52
N GLY A 197 -0.19 -21.08 9.19
CA GLY A 197 -0.32 -21.56 7.81
C GLY A 197 -1.78 -21.49 7.34
N VAL A 198 -1.99 -21.24 6.04
CA VAL A 198 -3.33 -21.12 5.44
C VAL A 198 -3.35 -21.93 4.16
N THR A 199 -4.38 -22.75 4.00
CA THR A 199 -4.64 -23.45 2.74
C THR A 199 -5.39 -22.54 1.75
N LEU A 200 -5.29 -22.82 0.45
CA LEU A 200 -5.99 -22.04 -0.58
C LEU A 200 -7.51 -22.04 -0.37
N SER A 201 -8.07 -23.18 0.00
CA SER A 201 -9.51 -23.33 0.26
C SER A 201 -9.98 -22.45 1.42
N GLU A 202 -9.22 -22.40 2.52
CA GLU A 202 -9.53 -21.52 3.65
C GLU A 202 -9.45 -20.05 3.26
N ALA A 203 -8.39 -19.65 2.56
CA ALA A 203 -8.23 -18.27 2.11
C ALA A 203 -9.36 -17.83 1.16
N TRP A 204 -9.77 -18.71 0.25
CA TRP A 204 -10.91 -18.47 -0.65
C TRP A 204 -12.24 -18.37 0.11
N SER A 205 -12.48 -19.26 1.07
CA SER A 205 -13.71 -19.25 1.89
C SER A 205 -13.89 -17.96 2.68
N GLU A 206 -12.78 -17.34 3.10
CA GLU A 206 -12.75 -16.08 3.82
C GLU A 206 -12.85 -14.86 2.88
N ALA A 207 -12.24 -14.93 1.69
CA ALA A 207 -12.26 -13.86 0.69
C ALA A 207 -13.59 -13.77 -0.08
N ARG A 208 -14.21 -14.91 -0.44
CA ARG A 208 -15.39 -14.98 -1.32
C ARG A 208 -16.55 -14.06 -0.94
N PRO A 209 -16.96 -13.89 0.35
CA PRO A 209 -18.13 -13.07 0.68
C PRO A 209 -17.89 -11.59 0.43
N ARG A 210 -16.63 -11.18 0.22
CA ARG A 210 -16.23 -9.79 0.04
C ARG A 210 -15.86 -9.45 -1.40
N LEU A 211 -15.82 -10.43 -2.30
CA LEU A 211 -15.56 -10.18 -3.71
C LEU A 211 -16.59 -9.24 -4.34
N LEU A 212 -17.87 -9.39 -3.98
CA LEU A 212 -18.92 -8.48 -4.48
C LEU A 212 -18.76 -7.04 -3.96
N PRO A 213 -18.61 -6.78 -2.65
CA PRO A 213 -18.27 -5.45 -2.15
C PRO A 213 -16.97 -4.87 -2.73
N LEU A 214 -15.92 -5.69 -2.92
CA LEU A 214 -14.67 -5.24 -3.54
C LEU A 214 -14.86 -4.88 -5.00
N LEU A 215 -15.59 -5.69 -5.76
CA LEU A 215 -15.94 -5.39 -7.15
C LEU A 215 -16.79 -4.11 -7.23
N GLY A 216 -17.73 -3.91 -6.30
CA GLY A 216 -18.48 -2.67 -6.20
C GLY A 216 -17.59 -1.47 -5.88
N LEU A 217 -16.60 -1.62 -4.98
CA LEU A 217 -15.63 -0.57 -4.66
C LEU A 217 -14.74 -0.23 -5.87
N THR A 218 -14.19 -1.23 -6.57
CA THR A 218 -13.34 -0.99 -7.74
C THR A 218 -14.14 -0.40 -8.88
N LEU A 219 -15.35 -0.91 -9.15
CA LEU A 219 -16.22 -0.37 -10.19
C LEU A 219 -16.62 1.07 -9.87
N LEU A 220 -16.93 1.38 -8.60
CA LEU A 220 -17.24 2.74 -8.15
C LEU A 220 -16.04 3.68 -8.38
N LEU A 221 -14.82 3.28 -8.01
CA LEU A 221 -13.61 4.08 -8.21
C LEU A 221 -13.30 4.27 -9.70
N SER A 222 -13.46 3.24 -10.52
CA SER A 222 -13.30 3.32 -11.97
C SER A 222 -14.35 4.23 -12.60
N LEU A 223 -15.61 4.13 -12.20
CA LEU A 223 -16.70 4.97 -12.71
C LEU A 223 -16.54 6.43 -12.29
N MET A 224 -16.11 6.69 -11.05
CA MET A 224 -15.76 8.04 -10.61
C MET A 224 -14.63 8.62 -11.45
N SER A 225 -13.60 7.82 -11.75
CA SER A 225 -12.47 8.27 -12.57
C SER A 225 -12.91 8.57 -14.00
N ALA A 226 -13.72 7.70 -14.60
CA ALA A 226 -14.29 7.90 -15.92
C ALA A 226 -15.20 9.15 -15.97
N ALA A 227 -16.02 9.38 -14.95
CA ALA A 227 -16.88 10.56 -14.85
C ALA A 227 -16.07 11.86 -14.74
N ILE A 228 -15.02 11.88 -13.91
CA ILE A 228 -14.11 13.02 -13.79
C ILE A 228 -13.42 13.30 -15.13
N MET A 229 -12.97 12.24 -15.82
CA MET A 229 -12.34 12.35 -17.13
C MET A 229 -13.31 12.92 -18.18
N ALA A 230 -14.53 12.38 -18.23
CA ALA A 230 -15.57 12.88 -19.12
C ALA A 230 -15.86 14.36 -18.85
N VAL A 231 -16.11 14.74 -17.60
CA VAL A 231 -16.38 16.13 -17.21
C VAL A 231 -15.21 17.06 -17.56
N GLY A 232 -13.96 16.61 -17.38
CA GLY A 232 -12.77 17.39 -17.76
C GLY A 232 -12.66 17.60 -19.27
N LEU A 233 -13.02 16.61 -20.08
CA LEU A 233 -12.93 16.67 -21.54
C LEU A 233 -14.11 17.43 -22.20
N LEU A 234 -15.29 17.44 -21.57
CA LEU A 234 -16.53 18.02 -22.11
C LEU A 234 -16.37 19.44 -22.69
N PRO A 235 -15.71 20.42 -22.02
CA PRO A 235 -15.61 21.78 -22.54
C PRO A 235 -14.82 21.88 -23.85
N GLY A 236 -13.75 21.10 -23.98
CA GLY A 236 -12.92 21.09 -25.18
C GLY A 236 -13.64 20.43 -26.36
N LEU A 237 -14.33 19.32 -26.09
CA LEU A 237 -15.14 18.63 -27.10
C LEU A 237 -16.35 19.46 -27.56
N ALA A 238 -16.98 20.21 -26.65
CA ALA A 238 -18.13 21.06 -26.97
C ALA A 238 -17.76 22.28 -27.84
N LEU A 239 -16.51 22.76 -27.76
CA LEU A 239 -16.05 23.87 -28.60
C LEU A 239 -15.78 23.45 -30.05
N GLY A 240 -15.65 22.14 -30.32
CA GLY A 240 -15.43 21.59 -31.65
C GLY A 240 -14.00 21.77 -32.17
N ASP A 241 -13.85 21.60 -33.48
CA ASP A 241 -12.55 21.55 -34.15
C ASP A 241 -11.89 22.94 -34.19
N GLY A 242 -10.79 23.10 -33.46
CA GLY A 242 -10.00 24.33 -33.45
C GLY A 242 -8.94 24.37 -32.36
N ALA A 243 -7.99 25.31 -32.48
CA ALA A 243 -6.91 25.47 -31.50
C ALA A 243 -7.43 25.70 -30.07
N GLY A 244 -8.55 26.42 -29.93
CA GLY A 244 -9.21 26.63 -28.64
C GLY A 244 -9.81 25.34 -28.05
N GLY A 245 -10.46 24.52 -28.88
CA GLY A 245 -11.06 23.25 -28.45
C GLY A 245 -9.99 22.24 -28.03
N LEU A 246 -8.90 22.16 -28.81
CA LEU A 246 -7.73 21.35 -28.49
C LEU A 246 -7.09 21.80 -27.16
N ALA A 247 -6.83 23.10 -27.00
CA ALA A 247 -6.23 23.64 -25.78
C ALA A 247 -7.07 23.34 -24.54
N LEU A 248 -8.40 23.52 -24.61
CA LEU A 248 -9.31 23.20 -23.52
C LEU A 248 -9.38 21.68 -23.25
N THR A 249 -9.32 20.84 -24.28
CA THR A 249 -9.30 19.38 -24.14
C THR A 249 -8.05 18.93 -23.39
N VAL A 250 -6.88 19.46 -23.76
CA VAL A 250 -5.61 19.15 -23.11
C VAL A 250 -5.59 19.65 -21.67
N LEU A 251 -6.01 20.89 -21.42
CA LEU A 251 -6.07 21.44 -20.06
C LEU A 251 -7.07 20.66 -19.18
N GLY A 252 -8.23 20.34 -19.74
CA GLY A 252 -9.26 19.53 -19.09
C GLY A 252 -8.77 18.12 -18.74
N PHE A 253 -8.06 17.46 -19.67
CA PHE A 253 -7.42 16.17 -19.46
C PHE A 253 -6.39 16.22 -18.32
N LEU A 254 -5.47 17.19 -18.33
CA LEU A 254 -4.46 17.34 -17.28
C LEU A 254 -5.09 17.62 -15.91
N GLY A 255 -6.09 18.49 -15.86
CA GLY A 255 -6.87 18.76 -14.65
C GLY A 255 -7.58 17.50 -14.13
N ALA A 256 -8.24 16.75 -15.01
CA ALA A 256 -8.89 15.50 -14.66
C ALA A 256 -7.90 14.46 -14.15
N CYS A 257 -6.74 14.29 -14.80
CA CYS A 257 -5.67 13.41 -14.35
C CYS A 257 -5.19 13.77 -12.94
N ALA A 258 -4.97 15.06 -12.65
CA ALA A 258 -4.55 15.51 -11.33
C ALA A 258 -5.60 15.17 -10.25
N VAL A 259 -6.89 15.39 -10.55
CA VAL A 259 -8.00 15.07 -9.63
C VAL A 259 -8.14 13.56 -9.43
N VAL A 260 -8.09 12.77 -10.50
CA VAL A 260 -8.14 11.30 -10.43
C VAL A 260 -6.97 10.77 -9.61
N LEU A 261 -5.75 11.23 -9.87
CA LEU A 261 -4.56 10.85 -9.11
C LEU A 261 -4.74 11.18 -7.63
N TRP A 262 -5.17 12.39 -7.30
CA TRP A 262 -5.44 12.79 -5.93
C TRP A 262 -6.44 11.87 -5.24
N LEU A 263 -7.52 11.50 -5.94
CA LEU A 263 -8.59 10.64 -5.45
C LEU A 263 -8.14 9.18 -5.28
N MET A 264 -7.37 8.64 -6.22
CA MET A 264 -6.80 7.29 -6.14
C MET A 264 -5.89 7.15 -4.92
N ILE A 265 -5.00 8.11 -4.68
CA ILE A 265 -4.15 8.11 -3.48
C ILE A 265 -4.98 8.23 -2.21
N ARG A 266 -6.02 9.08 -2.21
CA ARG A 266 -6.91 9.26 -1.06
C ARG A 266 -7.69 7.98 -0.71
N PHE A 267 -8.06 7.18 -1.71
CA PHE A 267 -8.85 5.95 -1.54
C PHE A 267 -8.06 4.65 -1.66
N THR A 268 -6.73 4.72 -1.76
CA THR A 268 -5.87 3.54 -1.90
C THR A 268 -6.00 2.54 -0.75
N LEU A 269 -6.41 2.98 0.44
CA LEU A 269 -6.59 2.13 1.62
C LEU A 269 -8.03 1.64 1.81
N ALA A 270 -8.93 1.91 0.86
CA ALA A 270 -10.33 1.49 0.95
C ALA A 270 -10.48 -0.03 0.81
N ALA A 271 -9.71 -0.67 -0.07
CA ALA A 271 -9.72 -2.12 -0.26
C ALA A 271 -9.25 -2.88 1.01
N PRO A 272 -8.08 -2.58 1.61
CA PRO A 272 -7.68 -3.22 2.86
C PRO A 272 -8.61 -2.89 4.02
N ALA A 273 -9.17 -1.67 4.11
CA ALA A 273 -10.20 -1.36 5.12
C ALA A 273 -11.46 -2.22 4.96
N LEU A 274 -11.94 -2.41 3.73
CA LEU A 274 -13.10 -3.26 3.43
C LEU A 274 -12.82 -4.73 3.78
N MET A 275 -11.62 -5.22 3.46
CA MET A 275 -11.21 -6.62 3.67
C MET A 275 -10.81 -6.96 5.11
N LEU A 276 -10.20 -6.04 5.84
CA LEU A 276 -9.70 -6.32 7.18
C LEU A 276 -10.70 -5.88 8.26
N GLU A 277 -11.35 -4.71 8.09
CA GLU A 277 -12.29 -4.16 9.09
C GLU A 277 -13.75 -4.57 8.86
N ARG A 278 -14.04 -5.38 7.82
CA ARG A 278 -15.39 -5.88 7.49
C ARG A 278 -16.42 -4.76 7.27
N GLN A 279 -15.96 -3.64 6.74
CA GLN A 279 -16.80 -2.45 6.49
C GLN A 279 -17.52 -2.50 5.14
N SER A 280 -18.60 -1.73 5.01
CA SER A 280 -19.25 -1.47 3.73
C SER A 280 -18.42 -0.53 2.84
N VAL A 281 -18.72 -0.50 1.54
CA VAL A 281 -17.98 0.29 0.52
C VAL A 281 -17.86 1.77 0.89
N LEU A 282 -18.95 2.43 1.29
CA LEU A 282 -18.91 3.85 1.63
C LEU A 282 -18.13 4.11 2.93
N THR A 283 -18.26 3.21 3.91
CA THR A 283 -17.55 3.32 5.19
C THR A 283 -16.05 3.14 4.97
N SER A 284 -15.63 2.19 4.11
CA SER A 284 -14.22 1.97 3.80
C SER A 284 -13.59 3.15 3.04
N LEU A 285 -14.33 3.83 2.16
CA LEU A 285 -13.88 5.07 1.50
C LEU A 285 -13.66 6.20 2.51
N ARG A 286 -14.61 6.43 3.43
CA ARG A 286 -14.48 7.44 4.50
C ARG A 286 -13.30 7.12 5.40
N ARG A 287 -13.12 5.85 5.74
CA ARG A 287 -12.00 5.33 6.53
C ARG A 287 -10.66 5.59 5.85
N SER A 288 -10.51 5.21 4.57
CA SER A 288 -9.31 5.49 3.78
C SER A 288 -9.00 6.98 3.74
N ALA A 289 -10.00 7.82 3.48
CA ALA A 289 -9.82 9.26 3.46
C ALA A 289 -9.39 9.85 4.81
N LYS A 290 -9.76 9.23 5.94
CA LYS A 290 -9.30 9.62 7.28
C LYS A 290 -7.86 9.19 7.53
N LEU A 291 -7.48 7.97 7.11
CA LEU A 291 -6.15 7.41 7.29
C LEU A 291 -5.09 8.17 6.46
N VAL A 292 -5.39 8.49 5.20
CA VAL A 292 -4.47 9.17 4.28
C VAL A 292 -4.39 10.69 4.54
N ARG A 293 -5.39 11.28 5.22
CA ARG A 293 -5.43 12.72 5.53
C ARG A 293 -4.15 13.14 6.26
N GLY A 294 -3.49 14.20 5.80
CA GLY A 294 -2.27 14.73 6.41
C GLY A 294 -0.99 13.93 6.16
N ASN A 295 -1.06 12.79 5.45
CA ASN A 295 0.12 12.01 5.06
C ASN A 295 0.11 11.66 3.55
N TRP A 296 -0.68 12.40 2.77
CA TRP A 296 -0.95 12.13 1.35
C TRP A 296 0.33 12.03 0.51
N TRP A 297 1.27 12.98 0.67
CA TRP A 297 2.53 13.00 -0.08
C TRP A 297 3.40 11.78 0.17
N ARG A 298 3.39 11.28 1.41
CA ARG A 298 4.13 10.07 1.76
C ARG A 298 3.48 8.83 1.16
N THR A 299 2.15 8.72 1.23
CA THR A 299 1.41 7.64 0.57
C THR A 299 1.63 7.66 -0.94
N PHE A 300 1.54 8.84 -1.56
CA PHE A 300 1.86 9.05 -2.96
C PHE A 300 3.28 8.62 -3.29
N GLY A 301 4.29 9.07 -2.54
CA GLY A 301 5.70 8.73 -2.80
C GLY A 301 5.98 7.22 -2.69
N ILE A 302 5.40 6.54 -1.70
CA ILE A 302 5.54 5.08 -1.56
C ILE A 302 4.89 4.38 -2.76
N LEU A 303 3.65 4.75 -3.11
CA LEU A 303 2.95 4.14 -4.24
C LEU A 303 3.62 4.45 -5.57
N ALA A 304 4.08 5.68 -5.79
CA ALA A 304 4.83 6.07 -6.98
C ALA A 304 6.10 5.24 -7.13
N LEU A 305 6.86 5.04 -6.04
CA LEU A 305 8.03 4.17 -6.06
C LEU A 305 7.66 2.70 -6.32
N THR A 306 6.60 2.19 -5.70
CA THR A 306 6.11 0.83 -5.95
C THR A 306 5.70 0.62 -7.40
N TYR A 307 4.92 1.53 -7.98
CA TYR A 307 4.52 1.47 -9.38
C TYR A 307 5.71 1.66 -10.32
N LEU A 308 6.68 2.51 -9.99
CA LEU A 308 7.92 2.63 -10.75
C LEU A 308 8.68 1.30 -10.80
N LEU A 309 8.81 0.59 -9.67
CA LEU A 309 9.44 -0.73 -9.62
C LEU A 309 8.67 -1.77 -10.43
N VAL A 310 7.34 -1.75 -10.38
CA VAL A 310 6.50 -2.64 -11.20
C VAL A 310 6.65 -2.32 -12.68
N ILE A 311 6.66 -1.04 -13.08
CA ILE A 311 6.89 -0.64 -14.47
C ILE A 311 8.24 -1.14 -14.96
N VAL A 312 9.32 -0.97 -14.18
CA VAL A 312 10.65 -1.48 -14.54
C VAL A 312 10.63 -2.99 -14.69
N LEU A 313 10.00 -3.71 -13.77
CA LEU A 313 9.83 -5.17 -13.85
C LEU A 313 9.09 -5.58 -15.12
N THR A 314 7.98 -4.91 -15.44
CA THR A 314 7.19 -5.15 -16.65
C THR A 314 8.04 -4.91 -17.89
N LEU A 315 8.77 -3.80 -18.00
CA LEU A 315 9.61 -3.51 -19.16
C LEU A 315 10.72 -4.57 -19.34
N ILE A 316 11.37 -4.98 -18.25
CA ILE A 316 12.43 -6.00 -18.29
C ILE A 316 11.92 -7.34 -18.84
N ILE A 317 10.66 -7.69 -18.59
CA ILE A 317 10.07 -8.96 -19.01
C ILE A 317 9.37 -8.81 -20.37
N THR A 318 8.48 -7.83 -20.52
CA THR A 318 7.64 -7.70 -21.71
C THR A 318 8.45 -7.35 -22.96
N ILE A 319 9.51 -6.54 -22.87
CA ILE A 319 10.33 -6.17 -24.04
C ILE A 319 10.96 -7.40 -24.71
N PRO A 320 11.74 -8.27 -24.02
CA PRO A 320 12.34 -9.43 -24.68
C PRO A 320 11.29 -10.42 -25.21
N PHE A 321 10.19 -10.64 -24.48
CA PHE A 321 9.10 -11.47 -24.98
C PHE A 321 8.44 -10.87 -26.23
N GLY A 322 8.26 -9.55 -26.28
CA GLY A 322 7.75 -8.86 -27.47
C GLY A 322 8.69 -8.98 -28.67
N VAL A 323 10.00 -8.84 -28.46
CA VAL A 323 11.00 -9.04 -29.53
C VAL A 323 10.95 -10.48 -30.04
N ILE A 324 10.94 -11.47 -29.13
CA ILE A 324 10.86 -12.89 -29.51
C ILE A 324 9.55 -13.15 -30.27
N ALA A 325 8.43 -12.62 -29.78
CA ALA A 325 7.12 -12.76 -30.42
C ALA A 325 7.11 -12.26 -31.86
N VAL A 326 7.64 -11.07 -32.12
CA VAL A 326 7.75 -10.48 -33.47
C VAL A 326 8.68 -11.29 -34.37
N THR A 327 9.77 -11.86 -33.84
CA THR A 327 10.71 -12.66 -34.65
C THR A 327 10.21 -14.05 -35.00
N VAL A 328 9.36 -14.62 -34.15
CA VAL A 328 8.80 -15.98 -34.35
C VAL A 328 7.55 -15.94 -35.21
N ASP A 329 6.78 -14.85 -35.15
CA ASP A 329 5.60 -14.66 -35.99
C ASP A 329 6.02 -14.22 -37.40
N SER A 330 5.71 -15.03 -38.41
CA SER A 330 6.21 -14.86 -39.78
C SER A 330 5.85 -13.51 -40.40
N ASP A 331 4.67 -13.00 -40.05
CA ASP A 331 4.16 -11.71 -40.52
C ASP A 331 4.37 -10.59 -39.48
N GLY A 332 4.87 -10.91 -38.28
CA GLY A 332 4.93 -10.01 -37.14
C GLY A 332 5.77 -8.75 -37.38
N LEU A 333 6.92 -8.87 -38.04
CA LEU A 333 7.75 -7.72 -38.39
C LEU A 333 7.10 -6.86 -39.49
N SER A 334 6.43 -7.49 -40.45
CA SER A 334 5.73 -6.78 -41.53
C SER A 334 4.52 -6.01 -40.97
N GLU A 335 3.71 -6.63 -40.12
CA GLU A 335 2.55 -5.99 -39.50
C GLU A 335 2.96 -4.82 -38.58
N LEU A 336 4.02 -5.00 -37.79
CA LEU A 336 4.57 -3.94 -36.93
C LEU A 336 5.01 -2.71 -37.73
N LEU A 337 5.73 -2.93 -38.84
CA LEU A 337 6.27 -1.85 -39.67
C LEU A 337 5.21 -1.15 -40.51
N ASN A 338 4.18 -1.89 -40.94
CA ASN A 338 3.12 -1.36 -41.80
C ASN A 338 2.03 -0.61 -41.02
N GLY A 339 2.04 -0.63 -39.68
CA GLY A 339 1.07 0.11 -38.85
C GLY A 339 -0.39 -0.33 -39.04
N ASN A 340 -0.61 -1.44 -39.73
CA ASN A 340 -1.93 -2.04 -39.84
C ASN A 340 -2.34 -2.59 -38.47
N SER A 341 -3.64 -2.64 -38.22
CA SER A 341 -4.21 -3.32 -37.05
C SER A 341 -3.75 -4.78 -37.08
N ALA A 342 -2.68 -5.06 -36.35
CA ALA A 342 -1.98 -6.32 -36.42
C ALA A 342 -2.93 -7.44 -35.99
N ASP A 343 -3.27 -8.32 -36.93
CA ASP A 343 -3.92 -9.59 -36.64
C ASP A 343 -2.83 -10.56 -36.19
N PHE A 344 -2.18 -10.20 -35.08
CA PHE A 344 -1.02 -10.91 -34.56
C PHE A 344 -1.34 -12.40 -34.44
N GLY A 345 -0.44 -13.23 -34.98
CA GLY A 345 -0.61 -14.67 -35.02
C GLY A 345 -0.65 -15.30 -33.62
N TRP A 346 -1.10 -16.56 -33.55
CA TRP A 346 -1.02 -17.36 -32.33
C TRP A 346 0.37 -17.37 -31.67
N PRO A 347 1.51 -17.46 -32.42
CA PRO A 347 2.82 -17.39 -31.80
C PRO A 347 3.04 -16.09 -31.02
N PHE A 348 2.66 -14.95 -31.60
CA PHE A 348 2.80 -13.66 -30.94
C PHE A 348 1.97 -13.58 -29.66
N LEU A 349 0.69 -13.94 -29.73
CA LEU A 349 -0.22 -13.90 -28.58
C LEU A 349 0.21 -14.84 -27.45
N ILE A 350 0.68 -16.05 -27.79
CA ILE A 350 1.14 -17.02 -26.80
C ILE A 350 2.42 -16.53 -26.12
N ILE A 351 3.41 -16.04 -26.88
CA ILE A 351 4.69 -15.59 -26.34
C ILE A 351 4.49 -14.36 -25.45
N THR A 352 3.77 -13.35 -25.94
CA THR A 352 3.48 -12.14 -25.15
C THR A 352 2.64 -12.45 -23.92
N GLY A 353 1.64 -13.35 -24.03
CA GLY A 353 0.83 -13.81 -22.90
C GLY A 353 1.64 -14.54 -21.82
N ILE A 354 2.65 -15.34 -22.20
CA ILE A 354 3.58 -15.94 -21.21
C ILE A 354 4.33 -14.83 -20.46
N GLY A 355 4.81 -13.80 -21.17
CA GLY A 355 5.45 -12.64 -20.56
C GLY A 355 4.52 -11.95 -19.54
N GLU A 356 3.28 -11.71 -19.92
CA GLU A 356 2.28 -11.06 -19.06
C GLU A 356 1.95 -11.90 -17.81
N VAL A 357 1.78 -13.22 -17.97
CA VAL A 357 1.60 -14.14 -16.83
C VAL A 357 2.76 -14.07 -15.85
N ILE A 358 4.01 -13.99 -16.33
CA ILE A 358 5.18 -13.87 -15.46
C ILE A 358 5.14 -12.53 -14.70
N VAL A 359 4.86 -11.43 -15.41
CA VAL A 359 4.74 -10.09 -14.81
C VAL A 359 3.68 -10.09 -13.72
N SER A 360 2.46 -10.52 -14.02
CA SER A 360 1.33 -10.49 -13.10
C SER A 360 1.54 -11.40 -11.88
N THR A 361 2.17 -12.56 -12.09
CA THR A 361 2.52 -13.52 -11.02
C THR A 361 3.47 -12.90 -9.98
N LEU A 362 4.34 -11.98 -10.39
CA LEU A 362 5.30 -11.30 -9.52
C LEU A 362 4.76 -9.97 -8.98
N ALA A 363 4.08 -9.18 -9.81
CA ALA A 363 3.65 -7.83 -9.50
C ALA A 363 2.47 -7.78 -8.51
N TYR A 364 1.49 -8.67 -8.67
CA TYR A 364 0.31 -8.72 -7.80
C TYR A 364 0.66 -8.96 -6.32
N PRO A 365 1.45 -9.98 -5.95
CA PRO A 365 1.79 -10.20 -4.55
C PRO A 365 2.68 -9.11 -3.96
N PHE A 366 3.60 -8.56 -4.75
CA PHE A 366 4.41 -7.42 -4.33
C PHE A 366 3.53 -6.21 -3.98
N THR A 367 2.62 -5.83 -4.88
CA THR A 367 1.71 -4.70 -4.68
C THR A 367 0.76 -4.93 -3.49
N ALA A 368 0.21 -6.14 -3.37
CA ALA A 368 -0.65 -6.50 -2.23
C ALA A 368 0.09 -6.41 -0.89
N GLY A 369 1.34 -6.87 -0.84
CA GLY A 369 2.20 -6.77 0.35
C GLY A 369 2.47 -5.31 0.75
N VAL A 370 2.82 -4.46 -0.23
CA VAL A 370 3.01 -3.02 0.01
C VAL A 370 1.73 -2.37 0.54
N MET A 371 0.58 -2.65 -0.07
CA MET A 371 -0.71 -2.09 0.37
C MET A 371 -1.08 -2.51 1.79
N ALA A 372 -0.86 -3.78 2.14
CA ALA A 372 -1.10 -4.30 3.49
C ALA A 372 -0.20 -3.62 4.53
N LEU A 373 1.10 -3.45 4.22
CA LEU A 373 2.05 -2.78 5.11
C LEU A 373 1.78 -1.29 5.24
N LEU A 374 1.42 -0.62 4.14
CA LEU A 374 1.03 0.79 4.16
C LEU A 374 -0.23 0.99 5.01
N TYR A 375 -1.19 0.06 4.92
CA TYR A 375 -2.38 0.07 5.76
C TYR A 375 -2.04 -0.05 7.25
N VAL A 376 -1.19 -1.01 7.62
CA VAL A 376 -0.72 -1.19 9.01
C VAL A 376 0.06 0.02 9.50
N ASP A 377 0.97 0.58 8.69
CA ASP A 377 1.72 1.81 9.02
C ASP A 377 0.79 2.99 9.32
N GLN A 378 -0.25 3.21 8.49
CA GLN A 378 -1.21 4.29 8.74
C GLN A 378 -2.02 4.06 10.02
N ARG A 379 -2.39 2.82 10.33
CA ARG A 379 -3.09 2.51 11.59
C ARG A 379 -2.19 2.72 12.81
N ILE A 380 -0.91 2.34 12.75
CA ILE A 380 0.05 2.64 13.82
C ILE A 380 0.16 4.16 14.02
N ARG A 381 0.36 4.93 12.95
CA ARG A 381 0.54 6.39 13.03
C ARG A 381 -0.69 7.15 13.51
N ARG A 382 -1.90 6.68 13.15
CA ARG A 382 -3.15 7.41 13.40
C ARG A 382 -3.94 6.90 14.59
N GLU A 383 -3.71 5.67 15.02
CA GLU A 383 -4.55 4.97 16.01
C GLU A 383 -3.74 4.42 17.18
N ALA A 384 -2.42 4.62 17.20
CA ALA A 384 -1.52 4.10 18.23
C ALA A 384 -1.69 2.57 18.42
N LEU A 385 -1.85 1.84 17.31
CA LEU A 385 -1.95 0.37 17.29
C LEU A 385 -0.71 -0.30 17.90
N ASP A 386 0.43 0.40 17.90
CA ASP A 386 1.64 -0.02 18.60
C ASP A 386 1.43 -0.20 20.11
N LEU A 387 0.56 0.60 20.75
CA LEU A 387 0.21 0.45 22.16
C LEU A 387 -0.63 -0.79 22.43
N GLU A 388 -1.60 -1.08 21.56
CA GLU A 388 -2.43 -2.29 21.66
C GLU A 388 -1.61 -3.56 21.40
N LEU A 389 -0.70 -3.51 20.42
CA LEU A 389 0.20 -4.62 20.10
C LEU A 389 1.28 -4.82 21.19
N ALA A 390 1.80 -3.75 21.79
CA ALA A 390 2.71 -3.83 22.94
C ALA A 390 2.03 -4.43 24.18
N ARG A 391 0.76 -4.08 24.41
CA ARG A 391 -0.07 -4.69 25.47
C ARG A 391 -0.37 -6.16 25.18
N ALA A 392 -0.72 -6.52 23.95
CA ALA A 392 -0.97 -7.92 23.56
C ALA A 392 0.30 -8.80 23.59
N ALA A 393 1.47 -8.20 23.37
CA ALA A 393 2.77 -8.87 23.44
C ALA A 393 3.36 -8.94 24.86
N GLY A 394 2.66 -8.40 25.88
CA GLY A 394 3.08 -8.48 27.29
C GLY A 394 4.35 -7.68 27.62
N VAL A 395 4.58 -6.55 26.94
CA VAL A 395 5.74 -5.69 27.21
C VAL A 395 5.54 -4.99 28.57
N PRO A 396 6.49 -5.09 29.53
CA PRO A 396 6.36 -4.47 30.85
C PRO A 396 6.09 -2.96 30.75
N GLY A 397 5.05 -2.48 31.45
CA GLY A 397 4.68 -1.05 31.50
C GLY A 397 3.38 -0.67 30.77
N TYR A 398 2.70 -1.61 30.11
CA TYR A 398 1.41 -1.38 29.42
C TYR A 398 0.22 -2.16 30.00
N ASP A 399 0.43 -2.87 31.10
CA ASP A 399 -0.62 -3.58 31.82
C ASP A 399 -1.55 -2.58 32.53
N THR A 400 -2.86 -2.77 32.37
CA THR A 400 -3.84 -2.05 33.20
C THR A 400 -3.70 -2.51 34.65
N PRO A 401 -3.71 -1.60 35.65
CA PRO A 401 -3.79 -2.03 37.04
C PRO A 401 -5.03 -2.92 37.19
N ARG A 402 -4.83 -4.16 37.62
CA ARG A 402 -5.92 -5.06 37.97
C ARG A 402 -6.63 -4.44 39.18
N ASN A 403 -7.89 -4.04 39.00
CA ASN A 403 -8.80 -3.78 40.11
C ASN A 403 -9.17 -5.10 40.80
#